data_AF-A0A536WNX8-F1
#
_entry.id   AF-A0A536WNX8-F1
#
_cell.length_a   1.000
_cell.length_b   1.000
_cell.length_c   1.000
_cell.angle_alpha   90.00
_cell.angle_beta   90.00
_cell.angle_gamma   90.00
#
_symmetry.space_group_name_H-M   'P 1'
#
loop_
_entity.id
_entity.type
_entity.pdbx_description
1 polymer ?
#
loop_
_entity_poly.entity_id
_entity_poly.type
_entity_poly.pdbx_seq_one_letter_code
_entity_poly.pdbx_strand_id
1 'polypeptide(L)' 'AVARARLEAKGVWRIYGGGYCTYTERERFFSYRRDRGQSRMAAAIWLT' A
#
# COMPACT_ATOMS: atom_id res chain seq x y z
N ALA A 1 -8.77 3.66 8.45
CA ALA A 1 -8.05 3.77 7.16
C ALA A 1 -8.17 5.19 6.60
N VAL A 2 -7.13 6.03 6.73
CA VAL A 2 -7.20 7.46 6.38
C VAL A 2 -7.38 7.70 4.87
N ALA A 3 -6.70 6.93 4.02
CA ALA A 3 -6.81 7.07 2.57
C ALA A 3 -8.23 6.80 2.06
N ARG A 4 -8.88 5.72 2.53
CA ARG A 4 -10.26 5.36 2.16
C ARG A 4 -11.24 6.50 2.47
N ALA A 5 -11.23 7.01 3.71
CA ALA A 5 -12.11 8.11 4.11
C ALA A 5 -11.90 9.37 3.26
N ARG A 6 -10.65 9.70 2.91
CA ARG A 6 -10.34 10.85 2.04
C ARG A 6 -10.83 10.65 0.61
N LEU A 7 -10.73 9.44 0.07
CA LEU A 7 -11.21 9.09 -1.28
C LEU A 7 -12.74 9.12 -1.35
N GLU A 8 -13.43 8.55 -0.36
CA GLU A 8 -14.89 8.58 -0.25
C GLU A 8 -15.42 10.01 -0.17
N ALA A 9 -14.78 10.88 0.63
CA ALA A 9 -15.11 12.30 0.70
C ALA A 9 -14.92 13.06 -0.63
N LYS A 10 -14.16 12.49 -1.58
CA LYS A 10 -13.97 13.01 -2.94
C LYS A 10 -14.87 12.31 -3.97
N GLY A 11 -15.82 11.49 -3.55
CA GLY A 11 -16.72 10.77 -4.43
C GLY A 11 -16.10 9.55 -5.11
N VAL A 12 -15.02 8.98 -4.56
CA VAL A 12 -14.44 7.73 -5.06
C VAL A 12 -14.95 6.57 -4.21
N TRP A 13 -15.80 5.71 -4.77
CA TRP A 13 -16.46 4.63 -4.03
C TRP A 13 -15.92 3.23 -4.36
N ARG A 14 -15.31 3.05 -5.55
CA ARG A 14 -14.72 1.77 -5.95
C ARG A 14 -13.26 1.67 -5.50
N ILE A 15 -13.09 1.31 -4.22
CA ILE A 15 -11.78 1.22 -3.56
C ILE A 15 -11.50 -0.24 -3.19
N TYR A 16 -10.38 -0.78 -3.68
CA TYR A 16 -9.99 -2.17 -3.47
C TYR A 16 -8.62 -2.27 -2.77
N GLY A 17 -8.34 -3.44 -2.17
CA GLY A 17 -7.09 -3.70 -1.48
C GLY A 17 -7.02 -3.11 -0.06
N GLY A 18 -5.79 -2.89 0.42
CA GLY A 18 -5.52 -2.39 1.77
C GLY A 18 -5.57 -3.46 2.87
N GLY A 19 -5.55 -4.74 2.51
CA GLY A 19 -5.50 -5.87 3.46
C GLY A 19 -4.09 -6.29 3.87
N TYR A 20 -3.05 -5.78 3.22
CA TYR A 20 -1.67 -6.16 3.48
C TYR A 20 -0.96 -5.19 4.42
N CYS A 21 0.00 -5.70 5.19
CA CYS A 21 0.85 -4.92 6.07
C CYS A 21 2.32 -5.25 5.82
N THR A 22 3.05 -4.29 5.25
CA THR A 22 4.48 -4.46 4.91
C THR A 22 5.34 -4.77 6.14
N TYR A 23 4.95 -4.31 7.33
CA TYR A 23 5.68 -4.55 8.57
C TYR A 23 5.54 -6.00 9.06
N THR A 24 4.32 -6.54 9.13
CA THR A 24 4.05 -7.88 9.70
C THR A 24 4.32 -9.01 8.70
N GLU A 25 4.06 -8.80 7.40
CA GLU A 25 4.20 -9.84 6.37
C GLU A 25 5.64 -9.89 5.81
N ARG A 26 6.57 -10.42 6.61
CA ARG A 26 8.02 -10.42 6.35
C ARG A 26 8.44 -11.18 5.09
N GLU A 27 7.72 -12.24 4.75
CA GLU A 27 8.04 -13.11 3.60
C GLU A 27 7.65 -12.50 2.24
N ARG A 28 6.77 -11.49 2.25
CA ARG A 28 6.22 -10.87 1.04
C ARG A 28 6.79 -9.48 0.76
N PHE A 29 7.12 -8.72 1.80
CA PHE A 29 7.41 -7.30 1.66
C PHE A 29 8.68 -6.87 2.40
N PHE A 30 9.44 -5.98 1.76
CA PHE A 30 10.44 -5.16 2.45
C PHE A 30 9.75 -4.14 3.35
N SER A 31 10.32 -3.86 4.53
CA SER A 31 9.80 -2.82 5.42
C SER A 31 10.92 -2.02 6.05
N TYR A 32 10.98 -0.73 5.73
CA TYR A 32 11.97 0.18 6.34
C TYR A 32 11.84 0.24 7.87
N ARG A 33 10.60 0.29 8.39
CA ARG A 33 10.35 0.33 9.84
C ARG A 33 10.87 -0.91 10.57
N ARG A 34 10.85 -2.07 9.90
CA ARG A 34 11.31 -3.34 10.46
C ARG A 34 12.81 -3.55 10.29
N ASP A 35 13.30 -3.36 9.07
CA ASP A 35 14.64 -3.84 8.67
C ASP A 35 15.68 -2.70 8.58
N ARG A 36 15.24 -1.42 8.63
CA ARG A 36 16.07 -0.22 8.37
C ARG A 36 16.91 -0.28 7.09
N GLY A 37 16.48 -1.10 6.12
CA GLY A 37 17.22 -1.36 4.89
C GLY A 37 16.95 -0.39 3.74
N GLN A 38 17.72 -0.53 2.66
CA GLN A 38 17.62 0.30 1.45
C GLN A 38 16.67 -0.28 0.39
N SER A 39 16.25 -1.54 0.51
CA SER A 39 15.35 -2.19 -0.45
C SER A 39 13.99 -1.47 -0.55
N ARG A 40 13.41 -1.45 -1.75
CA ARG A 40 12.13 -0.80 -2.04
C ARG A 40 11.27 -1.70 -2.93
N MET A 41 9.96 -1.55 -2.78
CA MET A 41 8.96 -2.11 -3.70
C MET A 41 8.43 -1.00 -4.61
N ALA A 42 7.81 -1.37 -5.73
CA ALA A 42 7.16 -0.45 -6.64
C ALA A 42 5.72 -0.90 -6.94
N ALA A 43 4.83 0.06 -7.18
CA ALA A 43 3.51 -0.15 -7.75
C ALA A 43 3.49 0.48 -9.15
N ALA A 44 3.04 -0.27 -10.15
CA ALA A 44 3.03 0.16 -11.55
C ALA A 44 1.62 0.05 -12.14
N ILE A 45 1.30 0.96 -13.05
CA ILE A 45 0.07 0.97 -13.85
C ILE A 45 0.39 1.55 -15.23
N TRP A 46 -0.19 1.00 -16.29
CA TRP A 46 -0.03 1.50 -17.67
C TRP A 46 -1.32 1.31 -18.47
N LEU A 47 -1.45 2.07 -19.55
CA LEU A 47 -2.46 1.83 -20.58
C LEU A 47 -1.85 0.94 -21.66
N THR A 48 -2.62 -0.02 -22.14
CA THR A 48 -2.25 -0.91 -23.26
C THR A 48 -2.83 -0.41 -24.56
#